data_AF-A0A9E0W0B0-F1
#
_entry.id   AF-A0A9E0W0B0-F1
#
_cell.length_a   1.000
_cell.length_b   1.000
_cell.length_c   1.000
_cell.angle_alpha   90.00
_cell.angle_beta   90.00
_cell.angle_gamma   90.00
#
_symmetry.space_group_name_H-M   'P 1'
#
loop_
_entity.id
_entity.type
_entity.pdbx_description
1 polymer ?
#
loop_
_entity_poly.entity_id
_entity_poly.type
_entity_poly.pdbx_seq_one_letter_code
_entity_poly.pdbx_strand_id
1 'polypeptide(L)'
;MLDADIGGFLGLGMRLVMTLCNRLTRTAMLWLAVALLLMPGVARADDKRFRLSAPEALAQSGLLQHLLPRFALKTGVRVEVVEEGAEAEITLAPQDGRAVFEGVGAVWRMGVVGAHPGAARFADWLTSEIGQRTVTSYEVAGVAPFRLPQVEDEAEAVAVFEGDAALGKQVSLRQCGRCHVVAPENRMGAIGSTPSFAVLRTFADWDARFQSFFALKPHPAFTQVAGVTQPFAIHLPSPIAPIEVTLEELEAIIAYVAGLAPADLGAPIQVQ
;
A
#
# COMPACT_ATOMS: atom_id res chain seq x y z
N MET A 1 87.68 -18.29 36.70
CA MET A 1 86.75 -17.16 36.92
C MET A 1 85.76 -17.23 35.76
N LEU A 2 84.90 -18.24 35.79
CA LEU A 2 83.49 -18.17 36.21
C LEU A 2 82.68 -17.33 35.20
N ASP A 3 81.97 -18.02 34.31
CA ASP A 3 80.59 -17.75 33.87
C ASP A 3 80.37 -18.13 32.40
N ALA A 4 79.88 -19.35 32.17
CA ALA A 4 79.11 -19.73 30.98
C ALA A 4 78.58 -21.16 31.13
N ASP A 5 77.34 -21.33 31.61
CA ASP A 5 76.31 -22.20 31.01
C ASP A 5 75.12 -22.42 31.98
N ILE A 6 74.43 -21.33 32.32
CA ILE A 6 73.13 -21.36 33.03
C ILE A 6 71.95 -21.23 32.03
N GLY A 7 72.21 -21.16 30.71
CA GLY A 7 71.18 -20.94 29.69
C GLY A 7 70.38 -22.18 29.23
N GLY A 8 70.93 -23.38 29.41
CA GLY A 8 70.36 -24.60 28.80
C GLY A 8 69.15 -25.20 29.53
N PHE A 9 69.12 -25.14 30.86
CA PHE A 9 68.11 -25.85 31.66
C PHE A 9 66.78 -25.10 31.82
N LEU A 10 66.77 -23.77 31.73
CA LEU A 10 65.54 -22.96 31.82
C LEU A 10 64.70 -22.96 30.52
N GLY A 11 65.33 -23.21 29.37
CA GLY A 11 64.67 -23.20 28.06
C GLY A 11 63.82 -24.46 27.76
N LEU A 12 64.22 -25.62 28.30
CA LEU A 12 63.58 -26.90 27.98
C LEU A 12 62.28 -27.12 28.78
N GLY A 13 62.28 -26.76 30.07
CA GLY A 13 61.10 -26.84 30.93
C GLY A 13 60.00 -25.87 30.51
N MET A 14 60.37 -24.63 30.13
CA MET A 14 59.41 -23.62 29.69
C MET A 14 58.77 -23.98 28.34
N ARG A 15 59.52 -24.58 27.40
CA ARG A 15 58.96 -25.09 26.14
C ARG A 15 57.98 -26.24 26.36
N LEU A 16 58.26 -27.18 27.27
CA LEU A 16 57.34 -28.28 27.58
C LEU A 16 56.02 -27.79 28.21
N VAL A 17 56.10 -26.85 29.16
CA VAL A 17 54.91 -26.26 29.82
C VAL A 17 54.07 -25.44 28.83
N MET A 18 54.71 -24.65 27.95
CA MET A 18 54.00 -23.90 26.90
C MET A 18 53.33 -24.83 25.88
N THR A 19 53.98 -25.93 25.51
CA THR A 19 53.41 -26.90 24.56
C THR A 19 52.25 -27.69 25.17
N LEU A 20 52.33 -28.02 26.47
CA LEU A 20 51.26 -28.72 27.19
C LEU A 20 50.03 -27.81 27.39
N CYS A 21 50.25 -26.54 27.75
CA CYS A 21 49.21 -25.52 27.89
C CYS A 21 48.52 -25.21 26.54
N ASN A 22 49.30 -25.17 25.45
CA ASN A 22 48.78 -24.99 24.09
C ASN A 22 48.01 -26.22 23.56
N ARG A 23 48.37 -27.44 24.00
CA ARG A 23 47.61 -28.66 23.66
C ARG A 23 46.29 -28.76 24.43
N LEU A 24 46.29 -28.42 25.72
CA LEU A 24 45.08 -28.40 26.56
C LEU A 24 44.09 -27.32 26.13
N THR A 25 44.56 -26.14 25.75
CA THR A 25 43.70 -25.08 25.21
C THR A 25 43.14 -25.44 23.83
N ARG A 26 43.92 -26.09 22.96
CA ARG A 26 43.44 -26.59 21.66
C ARG A 26 42.42 -27.70 21.78
N THR A 27 42.60 -28.66 22.70
CA THR A 27 41.59 -29.71 22.92
C THR A 27 40.32 -29.15 23.54
N ALA A 28 40.41 -28.26 24.53
CA ALA A 28 39.25 -27.57 25.11
C ALA A 28 38.48 -26.74 24.06
N MET A 29 39.19 -26.05 23.17
CA MET A 29 38.60 -25.27 22.08
C MET A 29 37.95 -26.18 21.01
N LEU A 30 38.53 -27.35 20.74
CA LEU A 30 37.93 -28.38 19.88
C LEU A 30 36.66 -28.97 20.48
N TRP A 31 36.66 -29.29 21.78
CA TRP A 31 35.47 -29.77 22.47
C TRP A 31 34.37 -28.72 22.56
N LEU A 32 34.73 -27.44 22.76
CA LEU A 32 33.78 -26.32 22.72
C LEU A 32 33.20 -26.11 21.31
N ALA A 33 34.01 -26.24 20.26
CA ALA A 33 33.55 -26.17 18.88
C ALA A 33 32.61 -27.33 18.53
N VAL A 34 32.94 -28.56 18.95
CA VAL A 34 32.08 -29.74 18.77
C VAL A 34 30.77 -29.59 19.56
N ALA A 35 30.81 -29.04 20.77
CA ALA A 35 29.61 -28.75 21.57
C ALA A 35 28.73 -27.66 20.93
N LEU A 36 29.33 -26.63 20.31
CA LEU A 36 28.58 -25.63 19.53
C LEU A 36 27.97 -26.22 18.25
N LEU A 37 28.66 -27.18 17.61
CA LEU A 37 28.17 -27.88 16.40
C LEU A 37 27.05 -28.89 16.71
N LEU A 38 26.96 -29.38 17.94
CA LEU A 38 25.94 -30.32 18.41
C LEU A 38 24.72 -29.63 19.03
N MET A 39 24.68 -28.29 19.09
CA MET A 39 23.46 -27.56 19.43
C MET A 39 22.47 -27.68 18.25
N PRO A 40 21.34 -28.39 18.40
CA PRO A 40 20.34 -28.39 17.35
C PRO A 40 19.79 -26.97 17.20
N GLY A 41 19.87 -26.43 15.98
CA GLY A 41 19.33 -25.11 15.67
C GLY A 41 17.83 -25.07 15.97
N VAL A 42 17.44 -24.38 17.04
CA VAL A 42 16.05 -24.20 17.48
C VAL A 42 15.24 -23.25 16.58
N ALA A 43 15.74 -22.89 15.40
CA ALA A 43 15.10 -21.93 14.50
C ALA A 43 14.76 -22.56 13.14
N ARG A 44 13.45 -22.54 12.81
CA ARG A 44 12.75 -22.78 11.51
C ARG A 44 11.61 -23.81 11.51
N ALA A 45 11.07 -24.19 12.67
CA ALA A 45 9.84 -24.99 12.71
C ALA A 45 8.56 -24.13 12.50
N ASP A 46 8.56 -22.89 12.99
CA ASP A 46 7.34 -22.06 13.09
C ASP A 46 6.89 -21.49 11.73
N ASP A 47 7.81 -21.01 10.88
CA ASP A 47 7.50 -20.40 9.56
C ASP A 47 6.70 -21.29 8.57
N LYS A 48 6.58 -22.58 8.87
CA LYS A 48 5.96 -23.61 8.02
C LYS A 48 4.57 -24.02 8.49
N ARG A 49 4.03 -23.44 9.56
CA ARG A 49 2.64 -23.67 9.97
C ARG A 49 2.01 -22.38 10.48
N PHE A 50 0.79 -22.09 10.08
CA PHE A 50 0.00 -21.02 10.66
C PHE A 50 -1.48 -21.42 10.73
N ARG A 51 -2.25 -20.69 11.53
CA ARG A 51 -3.69 -20.85 11.74
C ARG A 51 -4.48 -19.89 10.87
N LEU A 52 -5.56 -20.39 10.30
CA LEU A 52 -6.53 -19.64 9.52
C LEU A 52 -7.90 -19.77 10.19
N SER A 53 -8.46 -18.67 10.66
CA SER A 53 -9.82 -18.62 11.18
C SER A 53 -10.80 -18.38 10.03
N ALA A 54 -11.88 -19.18 9.98
CA ALA A 54 -12.93 -19.05 8.99
C ALA A 54 -14.30 -19.41 9.58
N PRO A 55 -15.39 -18.69 9.24
CA PRO A 55 -16.75 -19.03 9.60
C PRO A 55 -17.17 -20.41 9.13
N GLU A 56 -18.05 -21.06 9.89
CA GLU A 56 -18.52 -22.42 9.64
C GLU A 56 -19.09 -22.58 8.23
N ALA A 57 -19.86 -21.59 7.74
CA ALA A 57 -20.40 -21.59 6.38
C ALA A 57 -19.32 -21.70 5.29
N LEU A 58 -18.16 -21.05 5.49
CA LEU A 58 -17.03 -21.15 4.57
C LEU A 58 -16.24 -22.45 4.78
N ALA A 59 -16.02 -22.87 6.03
CA ALA A 59 -15.30 -24.10 6.35
C ALA A 59 -16.02 -25.34 5.79
N GLN A 60 -17.35 -25.37 5.84
CA GLN A 60 -18.20 -26.47 5.34
C GLN A 60 -18.44 -26.41 3.83
N SER A 61 -18.16 -25.29 3.17
CA SER A 61 -18.34 -25.13 1.72
C SER A 61 -17.45 -26.05 0.87
N GLY A 62 -16.39 -26.60 1.47
CA GLY A 62 -15.39 -27.41 0.79
C GLY A 62 -14.30 -26.63 0.07
N LEU A 63 -14.41 -25.30 -0.05
CA LEU A 63 -13.42 -24.46 -0.72
C LEU A 63 -12.04 -24.56 -0.05
N LEU A 64 -11.96 -24.45 1.28
CA LEU A 64 -10.67 -24.52 1.99
C LEU A 64 -9.98 -25.87 1.79
N GLN A 65 -10.74 -26.95 1.74
CA GLN A 65 -10.23 -28.30 1.47
C GLN A 65 -9.71 -28.42 0.03
N HIS A 66 -10.20 -27.58 -0.89
CA HIS A 66 -9.66 -27.46 -2.24
C HIS A 66 -8.42 -26.56 -2.31
N LEU A 67 -8.40 -25.42 -1.61
CA LEU A 67 -7.32 -24.43 -1.68
C LEU A 67 -6.05 -24.88 -0.93
N LEU A 68 -6.20 -25.28 0.32
CA LEU A 68 -5.07 -25.47 1.23
C LEU A 68 -4.08 -26.54 0.77
N PRO A 69 -4.50 -27.70 0.22
CA PRO A 69 -3.55 -28.68 -0.30
C PRO A 69 -2.71 -28.15 -1.47
N ARG A 70 -3.29 -27.31 -2.35
CA ARG A 70 -2.60 -26.74 -3.52
C ARG A 70 -1.56 -25.70 -3.10
N PHE A 71 -1.93 -24.85 -2.14
CA PHE A 71 -0.99 -23.93 -1.53
C PHE A 71 0.15 -24.67 -0.83
N ALA A 72 -0.18 -25.65 0.02
CA ALA A 72 0.80 -26.42 0.78
C ALA A 72 1.76 -27.21 -0.12
N LEU A 73 1.27 -27.77 -1.23
CA LEU A 73 2.10 -28.50 -2.19
C LEU A 73 3.16 -27.61 -2.84
N LYS A 74 2.79 -26.37 -3.22
CA LYS A 74 3.72 -25.45 -3.89
C LYS A 74 4.71 -24.79 -2.92
N THR A 75 4.29 -24.55 -1.68
CA THR A 75 5.05 -23.71 -0.73
C THR A 75 5.70 -24.48 0.41
N GLY A 76 5.24 -25.70 0.70
CA GLY A 76 5.63 -26.46 1.88
C GLY A 76 5.11 -25.89 3.21
N VAL A 77 4.21 -24.90 3.18
CA VAL A 77 3.59 -24.29 4.36
C VAL A 77 2.26 -24.98 4.65
N ARG A 78 2.07 -25.43 5.88
CA ARG A 78 0.83 -26.03 6.37
C ARG A 78 -0.09 -24.96 6.95
N VAL A 79 -1.38 -25.13 6.73
CA VAL A 79 -2.41 -24.24 7.26
C VAL A 79 -3.35 -25.08 8.12
N GLU A 80 -3.56 -24.63 9.34
CA GLU A 80 -4.51 -25.21 10.29
C GLU A 80 -5.77 -24.34 10.32
N VAL A 81 -6.91 -24.89 9.91
CA VAL A 81 -8.18 -24.16 9.97
C VAL A 81 -8.71 -24.23 11.40
N VAL A 82 -9.00 -23.08 11.98
CA VAL A 82 -9.58 -22.93 13.32
C VAL A 82 -10.94 -22.25 13.24
N GLU A 83 -11.73 -22.39 14.31
CA GLU A 83 -13.06 -21.80 14.42
C GLU A 83 -13.02 -20.27 14.29
N GLU A 84 -14.18 -19.70 13.94
CA GLU A 84 -14.39 -18.25 13.89
C GLU A 84 -14.06 -17.60 15.25
N GLY A 85 -13.29 -16.52 15.22
CA GLY A 85 -12.90 -15.76 16.42
C GLY A 85 -11.76 -16.37 17.24
N ALA A 86 -11.25 -17.56 16.89
CA ALA A 86 -10.02 -18.08 17.47
C ALA A 86 -8.79 -17.29 17.00
N GLU A 87 -7.75 -17.24 17.82
CA GLU A 87 -6.49 -16.57 17.45
C GLU A 87 -5.85 -17.24 16.22
N ALA A 88 -5.68 -16.47 15.15
CA ALA A 88 -5.16 -16.92 13.88
C ALA A 88 -4.36 -15.82 13.16
N GLU A 89 -3.35 -16.22 12.38
CA GLU A 89 -2.54 -15.29 11.59
C GLU A 89 -3.26 -14.85 10.31
N ILE A 90 -4.20 -15.65 9.81
CA ILE A 90 -5.13 -15.29 8.74
C ILE A 90 -6.57 -15.39 9.26
N THR A 91 -7.41 -14.41 8.96
CA THR A 91 -8.85 -14.48 9.21
C THR A 91 -9.58 -14.27 7.90
N LEU A 92 -10.52 -15.15 7.56
CA LEU A 92 -11.46 -14.98 6.46
C LEU A 92 -12.83 -14.64 7.03
N ALA A 93 -13.30 -13.41 6.89
CA ALA A 93 -14.57 -12.96 7.45
C ALA A 93 -15.39 -12.16 6.43
N PRO A 94 -16.72 -12.03 6.59
CA PRO A 94 -17.54 -11.20 5.72
C PRO A 94 -17.21 -9.70 5.85
N GLN A 95 -16.68 -9.31 7.00
CA GLN A 95 -16.33 -7.94 7.38
C GLN A 95 -14.83 -7.89 7.69
N ASP A 96 -14.21 -6.75 7.46
CA ASP A 96 -12.80 -6.46 7.73
C ASP A 96 -11.75 -7.17 6.85
N GLY A 97 -10.73 -6.42 6.43
CA GLY A 97 -9.63 -6.92 5.60
C GLY A 97 -9.85 -6.78 4.09
N ARG A 98 -8.98 -7.43 3.31
CA ARG A 98 -8.96 -7.34 1.84
C ARG A 98 -9.93 -8.34 1.21
N ALA A 99 -10.86 -7.88 0.38
CA ALA A 99 -11.74 -8.79 -0.38
C ALA A 99 -10.91 -9.75 -1.27
N VAL A 100 -11.20 -11.05 -1.19
CA VAL A 100 -10.44 -12.09 -1.91
C VAL A 100 -11.30 -12.94 -2.84
N PHE A 101 -12.56 -13.18 -2.49
CA PHE A 101 -13.55 -13.90 -3.32
C PHE A 101 -14.94 -13.72 -2.72
N GLU A 102 -15.96 -14.09 -3.49
CA GLU A 102 -17.35 -14.08 -3.03
C GLU A 102 -18.02 -15.42 -3.38
N GLY A 103 -18.95 -15.85 -2.52
CA GLY A 103 -19.62 -17.14 -2.61
C GLY A 103 -20.30 -17.50 -1.29
N VAL A 104 -21.19 -18.49 -1.30
CA VAL A 104 -21.98 -18.86 -0.10
C VAL A 104 -22.75 -17.66 0.51
N GLY A 105 -23.18 -16.73 -0.36
CA GLY A 105 -23.96 -15.56 0.05
C GLY A 105 -23.17 -14.41 0.70
N ALA A 106 -21.84 -14.43 0.68
CA ALA A 106 -21.00 -13.37 1.25
C ALA A 106 -19.79 -13.03 0.37
N VAL A 107 -19.27 -11.80 0.53
CA VAL A 107 -17.92 -11.43 0.09
C VAL A 107 -16.96 -11.77 1.22
N TRP A 108 -15.99 -12.62 0.95
CA TRP A 108 -15.00 -13.06 1.93
C TRP A 108 -13.79 -12.14 1.86
N ARG A 109 -13.44 -11.57 3.01
CA ARG A 109 -12.33 -10.65 3.19
C ARG A 109 -11.27 -11.30 4.06
N MET A 110 -10.01 -11.09 3.69
CA MET A 110 -8.84 -11.65 4.33
C MET A 110 -8.16 -10.60 5.20
N GLY A 111 -8.17 -10.82 6.50
CA GLY A 111 -7.30 -10.15 7.47
C GLY A 111 -6.00 -10.94 7.67
N VAL A 112 -4.89 -10.22 7.86
CA VAL A 112 -3.58 -10.79 8.21
C VAL A 112 -3.14 -10.17 9.54
N VAL A 113 -2.82 -11.00 10.53
CA VAL A 113 -2.42 -10.56 11.87
C VAL A 113 -0.94 -10.87 12.07
N GLY A 114 -0.18 -9.87 12.50
CA GLY A 114 1.26 -10.00 12.77
C GLY A 114 2.10 -10.15 11.48
N ALA A 115 3.29 -10.73 11.62
CA ALA A 115 4.30 -10.81 10.56
C ALA A 115 4.72 -12.26 10.21
N HIS A 116 3.81 -13.22 10.39
CA HIS A 116 4.14 -14.63 10.16
C HIS A 116 4.47 -14.91 8.67
N PRO A 117 5.67 -15.40 8.32
CA PRO A 117 6.08 -15.56 6.92
C PRO A 117 5.21 -16.53 6.10
N GLY A 118 4.64 -17.55 6.76
CA GLY A 118 3.69 -18.46 6.13
C GLY A 118 2.36 -17.78 5.77
N ALA A 119 1.88 -16.90 6.65
CA ALA A 119 0.61 -16.19 6.47
C ALA A 119 0.73 -15.14 5.35
N ALA A 120 1.83 -14.37 5.33
CA ALA A 120 2.13 -13.44 4.25
C ALA A 120 2.17 -14.13 2.88
N ARG A 121 2.86 -15.28 2.78
CA ARG A 121 2.90 -16.08 1.55
C ARG A 121 1.54 -16.59 1.12
N PHE A 122 0.68 -16.97 2.06
CA PHE A 122 -0.69 -17.38 1.74
C PHE A 122 -1.52 -16.20 1.21
N ALA A 123 -1.41 -15.03 1.83
CA ALA A 123 -2.09 -13.82 1.37
C ALA A 123 -1.66 -13.41 -0.05
N ASP A 124 -0.35 -13.43 -0.32
CA ASP A 124 0.21 -13.16 -1.65
C ASP A 124 -0.28 -14.19 -2.66
N TRP A 125 -0.26 -15.47 -2.30
CA TRP A 125 -0.70 -16.54 -3.18
C TRP A 125 -2.20 -16.44 -3.50
N LEU A 126 -3.05 -16.23 -2.49
CA LEU A 126 -4.50 -16.19 -2.67
C LEU A 126 -4.93 -15.01 -3.56
N THR A 127 -4.20 -13.90 -3.49
CA THR A 127 -4.46 -12.70 -4.31
C THR A 127 -3.75 -12.71 -5.68
N SER A 128 -2.89 -13.70 -5.94
CA SER A 128 -2.25 -13.89 -7.24
C SER A 128 -3.22 -14.51 -8.27
N GLU A 129 -2.89 -14.40 -9.55
CA GLU A 129 -3.63 -15.05 -10.65
C GLU A 129 -3.85 -16.56 -10.39
N ILE A 130 -2.84 -17.24 -9.84
CA ILE A 130 -2.92 -18.69 -9.56
C ILE A 130 -3.92 -18.96 -8.43
N GLY A 131 -3.88 -18.19 -7.35
CA GLY A 131 -4.81 -18.33 -6.23
C GLY A 131 -6.25 -18.04 -6.66
N GLN A 132 -6.44 -16.90 -7.34
CA GLN A 132 -7.70 -16.46 -7.91
C GLN A 132 -8.31 -17.50 -8.86
N ARG A 133 -7.51 -18.03 -9.79
CA ARG A 133 -7.96 -19.11 -10.70
C ARG A 133 -8.28 -20.40 -9.95
N THR A 134 -7.58 -20.70 -8.86
CA THR A 134 -7.88 -21.87 -8.04
C THR A 134 -9.24 -21.73 -7.38
N VAL A 135 -9.56 -20.54 -6.84
CA VAL A 135 -10.88 -20.25 -6.27
C VAL A 135 -11.98 -20.40 -7.32
N THR A 136 -11.83 -19.76 -8.48
CA THR A 136 -12.87 -19.76 -9.52
C THR A 136 -13.03 -21.10 -10.23
N SER A 137 -12.01 -21.98 -10.18
CA SER A 137 -12.08 -23.34 -10.72
C SER A 137 -12.74 -24.36 -9.78
N TYR A 138 -13.07 -23.97 -8.55
CA TYR A 138 -13.74 -24.86 -7.61
C TYR A 138 -15.20 -25.06 -8.03
N GLU A 139 -15.59 -26.32 -8.24
CA GLU A 139 -16.93 -26.70 -8.67
C GLU A 139 -17.57 -27.71 -7.71
N VAL A 140 -18.87 -27.55 -7.48
CA VAL A 140 -19.72 -28.51 -6.79
C VAL A 140 -20.85 -28.90 -7.74
N ALA A 141 -20.95 -30.18 -8.07
CA ALA A 141 -21.91 -30.70 -9.04
C ALA A 141 -21.90 -29.94 -10.40
N GLY A 142 -20.71 -29.50 -10.85
CA GLY A 142 -20.52 -28.78 -12.12
C GLY A 142 -20.90 -27.29 -12.08
N VAL A 143 -21.15 -26.72 -10.90
CA VAL A 143 -21.41 -25.29 -10.72
C VAL A 143 -20.27 -24.69 -9.91
N ALA A 144 -19.72 -23.55 -10.35
CA ALA A 144 -18.70 -22.80 -9.62
C ALA A 144 -19.38 -21.87 -8.57
N PRO A 145 -19.34 -22.19 -7.27
CA PRO A 145 -20.06 -21.42 -6.25
C PRO A 145 -19.28 -20.20 -5.75
N PHE A 146 -18.02 -20.04 -6.19
CA PHE A 146 -17.17 -18.91 -5.83
C PHE A 146 -16.68 -18.18 -7.08
N ARG A 147 -16.66 -16.85 -6.98
CA ARG A 147 -16.17 -15.95 -8.03
C ARG A 147 -15.22 -14.92 -7.39
N LEU A 148 -14.45 -14.23 -8.23
CA LEU A 148 -13.64 -13.10 -7.77
C LEU A 148 -14.55 -12.00 -7.28
N PRO A 149 -14.15 -11.26 -6.22
CA PRO A 149 -14.98 -10.20 -5.71
C PRO A 149 -15.17 -9.20 -6.84
N GLN A 150 -16.41 -8.82 -7.10
CA GLN A 150 -16.64 -7.65 -7.93
C GLN A 150 -15.94 -6.50 -7.23
N VAL A 151 -15.01 -5.86 -7.94
CA VAL A 151 -14.56 -4.52 -7.60
C VAL A 151 -15.79 -3.66 -7.83
N GLU A 152 -16.69 -3.65 -6.85
CA GLU A 152 -17.46 -2.44 -6.61
C GLU A 152 -16.37 -1.43 -6.32
N ASP A 153 -16.06 -0.64 -7.35
CA ASP A 153 -15.63 0.73 -7.12
C ASP A 153 -16.59 1.20 -6.03
N GLU A 154 -16.13 1.24 -4.78
CA GLU A 154 -16.72 2.16 -3.82
C GLU A 154 -16.76 3.44 -4.63
N ALA A 155 -17.96 3.82 -5.05
CA ALA A 155 -18.19 5.09 -5.68
C ALA A 155 -17.67 6.05 -4.63
N GLU A 156 -16.42 6.47 -4.80
CA GLU A 156 -15.80 7.55 -4.09
C GLU A 156 -16.89 8.59 -4.10
N ALA A 157 -17.49 8.82 -2.92
CA ALA A 157 -18.76 9.49 -2.82
C ALA A 157 -18.56 10.81 -3.55
N VAL A 158 -19.05 10.88 -4.80
CA VAL A 158 -18.71 12.00 -5.69
C VAL A 158 -19.31 13.16 -4.95
N ALA A 159 -18.45 14.01 -4.38
CA ALA A 159 -18.92 15.08 -3.54
C ALA A 159 -19.95 15.84 -4.37
N VAL A 160 -21.21 15.79 -3.93
CA VAL A 160 -22.31 16.41 -4.65
C VAL A 160 -22.25 17.88 -4.26
N PHE A 161 -21.81 18.70 -5.20
CA PHE A 161 -21.76 20.14 -5.02
C PHE A 161 -23.07 20.74 -5.56
N GLU A 162 -23.81 21.44 -4.69
CA GLU A 162 -25.15 21.97 -5.00
C GLU A 162 -25.15 23.24 -5.89
N GLY A 163 -23.97 23.75 -6.27
CA GLY A 163 -23.84 24.97 -7.07
C GLY A 163 -24.38 24.85 -8.50
N ASP A 164 -24.74 25.99 -9.11
CA ASP A 164 -25.16 26.04 -10.51
C ASP A 164 -23.97 25.80 -11.45
N ALA A 165 -23.86 24.59 -12.00
CA ALA A 165 -22.80 24.21 -12.91
C ALA A 165 -22.78 25.02 -14.23
N ALA A 166 -23.93 25.53 -14.69
CA ALA A 166 -23.97 26.35 -15.91
C ALA A 166 -23.38 27.74 -15.65
N LEU A 167 -23.74 28.36 -14.51
CA LEU A 167 -23.07 29.55 -14.01
C LEU A 167 -21.58 29.30 -13.80
N GLY A 168 -21.23 28.17 -13.19
CA GLY A 168 -19.85 27.76 -12.93
C GLY A 168 -18.99 27.71 -14.18
N LYS A 169 -19.51 27.12 -15.26
CA LYS A 169 -18.86 27.11 -16.58
C LYS A 169 -18.63 28.53 -17.09
N GLN A 170 -19.65 29.38 -17.03
CA GLN A 170 -19.59 30.76 -17.51
C GLN A 170 -18.54 31.58 -16.74
N VAL A 171 -18.57 31.50 -15.40
CA VAL A 171 -17.60 32.17 -14.52
C VAL A 171 -16.19 31.66 -14.79
N SER A 172 -16.01 30.34 -14.88
CA SER A 172 -14.72 29.72 -15.12
C SER A 172 -14.11 30.18 -16.46
N LEU A 173 -14.90 30.20 -17.53
CA LEU A 173 -14.44 30.69 -18.84
C LEU A 173 -14.02 32.16 -18.79
N ARG A 174 -14.79 33.00 -18.09
CA ARG A 174 -14.52 34.44 -17.96
C ARG A 174 -13.30 34.73 -17.08
N GLN A 175 -13.19 34.08 -15.93
CA GLN A 175 -12.21 34.40 -14.89
C GLN A 175 -10.93 33.58 -15.00
N CYS A 176 -11.06 32.28 -15.25
CA CYS A 176 -9.93 31.33 -15.27
C CYS A 176 -9.43 31.04 -16.69
N GLY A 177 -10.28 31.25 -17.70
CA GLY A 177 -10.04 30.83 -19.09
C GLY A 177 -8.86 31.48 -19.79
N ARG A 178 -8.32 32.59 -19.24
CA ARG A 178 -7.07 33.20 -19.71
C ARG A 178 -5.85 32.32 -19.43
N CYS A 179 -5.87 31.58 -18.31
CA CYS A 179 -4.76 30.75 -17.86
C CYS A 179 -5.05 29.29 -18.19
N HIS A 180 -6.21 28.78 -17.77
CA HIS A 180 -6.57 27.37 -17.85
C HIS A 180 -7.44 27.07 -19.07
N VAL A 181 -7.24 25.91 -19.69
CA VAL A 181 -8.28 25.31 -20.54
C VAL A 181 -9.38 24.81 -19.62
N VAL A 182 -10.54 25.47 -19.67
CA VAL A 182 -11.70 25.24 -18.80
C VAL A 182 -12.72 24.33 -19.47
N ALA A 183 -12.85 24.44 -20.79
CA ALA A 183 -13.82 23.74 -21.59
C ALA A 183 -13.32 23.60 -23.04
N PRO A 184 -13.92 22.72 -23.88
CA PRO A 184 -13.52 22.55 -25.27
C PRO A 184 -13.51 23.86 -26.07
N GLU A 185 -14.38 24.80 -25.72
CA GLU A 185 -14.54 26.10 -26.37
C GLU A 185 -13.30 26.99 -26.26
N ASN A 186 -12.50 26.86 -25.18
CA ASN A 186 -11.28 27.65 -24.99
C ASN A 186 -9.99 26.83 -25.13
N ARG A 187 -10.04 25.64 -25.76
CA ARG A 187 -8.89 24.72 -25.88
C ARG A 187 -7.61 25.38 -26.39
N MET A 188 -7.72 26.34 -27.31
CA MET A 188 -6.59 27.07 -27.90
C MET A 188 -6.46 28.52 -27.39
N GLY A 189 -7.29 28.93 -26.43
CA GLY A 189 -7.34 30.29 -25.89
C GLY A 189 -6.61 30.49 -24.55
N ALA A 190 -6.14 29.40 -23.94
CA ALA A 190 -5.49 29.41 -22.63
C ALA A 190 -3.97 29.31 -22.73
N ILE A 191 -3.27 29.66 -21.64
CA ILE A 191 -1.80 29.55 -21.57
C ILE A 191 -1.42 28.07 -21.40
N GLY A 192 -0.65 27.54 -22.36
CA GLY A 192 -0.26 26.12 -22.38
C GLY A 192 0.65 25.65 -21.23
N SER A 193 1.10 26.54 -20.34
CA SER A 193 1.94 26.21 -19.19
C SER A 193 1.16 25.94 -17.90
N THR A 194 -0.16 26.07 -17.91
CA THR A 194 -1.00 25.70 -16.75
C THR A 194 -1.90 24.51 -17.10
N PRO A 195 -2.16 23.59 -16.14
CA PRO A 195 -2.96 22.40 -16.40
C PRO A 195 -4.41 22.77 -16.74
N SER A 196 -5.06 22.02 -17.62
CA SER A 196 -6.50 22.19 -17.87
C SER A 196 -7.34 21.78 -16.67
N PHE A 197 -8.60 22.20 -16.60
CA PHE A 197 -9.53 21.74 -15.56
C PHE A 197 -9.71 20.22 -15.60
N ALA A 198 -9.77 19.63 -16.79
CA ALA A 198 -9.85 18.18 -16.95
C ALA A 198 -8.58 17.47 -16.40
N VAL A 199 -7.39 18.06 -16.58
CA VAL A 199 -6.15 17.53 -15.98
C VAL A 199 -6.17 17.70 -14.45
N LEU A 200 -6.64 18.84 -13.94
CA LEU A 200 -6.76 19.04 -12.48
C LEU A 200 -7.73 18.03 -11.84
N ARG A 201 -8.75 17.58 -12.58
CA ARG A 201 -9.71 16.55 -12.14
C ARG A 201 -9.13 15.14 -11.98
N THR A 202 -7.88 14.90 -12.38
CA THR A 202 -7.20 13.61 -12.16
C THR A 202 -6.55 13.51 -10.79
N PHE A 203 -6.42 14.63 -10.05
CA PHE A 203 -5.83 14.63 -8.72
C PHE A 203 -6.82 14.16 -7.66
N ALA A 204 -6.36 13.36 -6.71
CA ALA A 204 -7.19 12.87 -5.61
C ALA A 204 -7.75 14.00 -4.72
N ASP A 205 -7.03 15.13 -4.64
CA ASP A 205 -7.40 16.32 -3.85
C ASP A 205 -7.94 17.48 -4.72
N TRP A 206 -8.50 17.17 -5.89
CA TRP A 206 -8.96 18.19 -6.84
C TRP A 206 -9.99 19.14 -6.20
N ASP A 207 -10.92 18.61 -5.41
CA ASP A 207 -11.99 19.34 -4.74
C ASP A 207 -11.44 20.36 -3.75
N ALA A 208 -10.51 19.93 -2.88
CA ALA A 208 -9.85 20.80 -1.92
C ALA A 208 -9.03 21.90 -2.62
N ARG A 209 -8.40 21.57 -3.76
CA ARG A 209 -7.66 22.56 -4.59
C ARG A 209 -8.59 23.61 -5.18
N PHE A 210 -9.76 23.21 -5.69
CA PHE A 210 -10.75 24.15 -6.23
C PHE A 210 -11.46 24.95 -5.12
N GLN A 211 -11.68 24.39 -3.94
CA GLN A 211 -12.24 25.13 -2.79
C GLN A 211 -11.29 26.22 -2.26
N SER A 212 -9.98 26.02 -2.40
CA SER A 212 -8.96 26.89 -1.81
C SER A 212 -8.03 27.55 -2.83
N PHE A 213 -8.38 27.52 -4.12
CA PHE A 213 -7.47 27.92 -5.20
C PHE A 213 -6.91 29.33 -4.99
N PHE A 214 -7.72 30.26 -4.48
CA PHE A 214 -7.35 31.65 -4.18
C PHE A 214 -6.22 31.77 -3.14
N ALA A 215 -5.97 30.74 -2.34
CA ALA A 215 -4.87 30.64 -1.38
C ALA A 215 -3.65 29.86 -1.94
N LEU A 216 -3.79 29.17 -3.08
CA LEU A 216 -2.76 28.34 -3.67
C LEU A 216 -2.00 29.07 -4.78
N LYS A 217 -0.67 29.13 -4.67
CA LYS A 217 0.18 29.79 -5.67
C LYS A 217 -0.08 29.24 -7.09
N PRO A 218 -0.16 30.10 -8.11
CA PRO A 218 0.16 31.54 -8.10
C PRO A 218 -1.02 32.47 -7.75
N HIS A 219 -2.23 31.95 -7.51
CA HIS A 219 -3.47 32.73 -7.43
C HIS A 219 -3.54 33.84 -6.36
N PRO A 220 -2.94 33.73 -5.15
CA PRO A 220 -3.03 34.80 -4.14
C PRO A 220 -2.54 36.17 -4.62
N ALA A 221 -1.70 36.21 -5.66
CA ALA A 221 -1.19 37.46 -6.21
C ALA A 221 -2.21 38.20 -7.09
N PHE A 222 -3.28 37.54 -7.54
CA PHE A 222 -4.22 38.12 -8.51
C PHE A 222 -5.67 37.65 -8.38
N THR A 223 -6.01 36.92 -7.32
CA THR A 223 -7.38 36.46 -7.07
C THR A 223 -7.93 37.11 -5.81
N GLN A 224 -9.19 37.55 -5.87
CA GLN A 224 -9.97 37.97 -4.73
C GLN A 224 -11.32 37.24 -4.72
N VAL A 225 -11.70 36.78 -3.54
CA VAL A 225 -13.01 36.22 -3.25
C VAL A 225 -13.77 37.20 -2.35
N ALA A 226 -14.88 37.73 -2.83
CA ALA A 226 -15.65 38.73 -2.14
C ALA A 226 -16.09 38.23 -0.74
N GLY A 227 -15.79 39.02 0.29
CA GLY A 227 -16.10 38.66 1.69
C GLY A 227 -15.17 37.62 2.32
N VAL A 228 -14.19 37.08 1.59
CA VAL A 228 -13.26 36.05 2.09
C VAL A 228 -11.82 36.54 2.07
N THR A 229 -11.32 37.04 0.95
CA THR A 229 -9.94 37.53 0.84
C THR A 229 -9.84 39.01 1.19
N GLN A 230 -8.73 39.42 1.80
CA GLN A 230 -8.43 40.85 1.98
C GLN A 230 -8.11 41.51 0.64
N PRO A 231 -8.35 42.84 0.51
CA PRO A 231 -7.84 43.61 -0.61
C PRO A 231 -6.32 43.48 -0.76
N PHE A 232 -5.81 43.61 -2.00
CA PHE A 232 -4.36 43.65 -2.22
C PHE A 232 -3.76 44.82 -1.44
N ALA A 233 -2.60 44.58 -0.82
CA ALA A 233 -1.89 45.64 -0.12
C ALA A 233 -1.50 46.74 -1.12
N ILE A 234 -1.62 48.02 -0.72
CA ILE A 234 -1.36 49.18 -1.60
C ILE A 234 0.05 49.12 -2.22
N HIS A 235 1.03 48.56 -1.50
CA HIS A 235 2.42 48.42 -1.94
C HIS A 235 2.71 47.13 -2.74
N LEU A 236 1.72 46.24 -2.89
CA LEU A 236 1.80 44.98 -3.62
C LEU A 236 0.49 44.76 -4.41
N PRO A 237 0.19 45.63 -5.40
CA PRO A 237 -0.99 45.46 -6.24
C PRO A 237 -0.87 44.19 -7.10
N SER A 238 -2.00 43.72 -7.60
CA SER A 238 -2.01 42.58 -8.51
C SER A 238 -1.19 42.86 -9.77
N PRO A 239 -0.34 41.91 -10.24
CA PRO A 239 0.48 42.11 -11.43
C PRO A 239 -0.31 42.00 -12.74
N ILE A 240 -1.58 41.58 -12.68
CA ILE A 240 -2.50 41.46 -13.83
C ILE A 240 -3.87 42.01 -13.43
N ALA A 241 -4.79 42.14 -14.40
CA ALA A 241 -6.19 42.40 -14.08
C ALA A 241 -6.73 41.29 -13.17
N PRO A 242 -7.19 41.61 -11.94
CA PRO A 242 -7.57 40.61 -10.96
C PRO A 242 -8.69 39.68 -11.43
N ILE A 243 -8.67 38.47 -10.88
CA ILE A 243 -9.79 37.55 -10.87
C ILE A 243 -10.61 37.89 -9.62
N GLU A 244 -11.86 38.30 -9.84
CA GLU A 244 -12.81 38.58 -8.76
C GLU A 244 -13.98 37.61 -8.87
N VAL A 245 -14.26 36.90 -7.79
CA VAL A 245 -15.39 35.97 -7.70
C VAL A 245 -16.10 36.14 -6.36
N THR A 246 -17.39 35.83 -6.31
CA THR A 246 -18.16 35.69 -5.07
C THR A 246 -18.06 34.27 -4.52
N LEU A 247 -18.57 34.05 -3.30
CA LEU A 247 -18.66 32.71 -2.73
C LEU A 247 -19.64 31.82 -3.51
N GLU A 248 -20.76 32.39 -3.97
CA GLU A 248 -21.73 31.69 -4.84
C GLU A 248 -21.10 31.31 -6.18
N GLU A 249 -20.33 32.20 -6.79
CA GLU A 249 -19.60 31.89 -8.02
C GLU A 249 -18.51 30.84 -7.79
N LEU A 250 -17.86 30.82 -6.62
CA LEU A 250 -16.90 29.78 -6.25
C LEU A 250 -17.59 28.40 -6.15
N GLU A 251 -18.73 28.32 -5.47
CA GLU A 251 -19.52 27.10 -5.35
C GLU A 251 -19.99 26.60 -6.73
N ALA A 252 -20.45 27.53 -7.58
CA ALA A 252 -20.82 27.24 -8.96
C ALA A 252 -19.62 26.69 -9.77
N ILE A 253 -18.43 27.27 -9.66
CA ILE A 253 -17.20 26.78 -10.30
C ILE A 253 -16.90 25.34 -9.86
N ILE A 254 -16.96 25.06 -8.55
CA ILE A 254 -16.68 23.72 -8.02
C ILE A 254 -17.71 22.71 -8.56
N ALA A 255 -18.99 23.07 -8.58
CA ALA A 255 -20.05 22.22 -9.13
C ALA A 255 -19.86 21.93 -10.63
N TYR A 256 -19.45 22.93 -11.42
CA TYR A 256 -19.08 22.72 -12.82
C TYR A 256 -17.92 21.73 -12.97
N VAL A 257 -16.85 21.93 -12.19
CA VAL A 257 -15.65 21.08 -12.25
C VAL A 257 -15.94 19.65 -11.79
N ALA A 258 -16.81 19.47 -10.79
CA ALA A 258 -17.28 18.16 -10.35
C ALA A 258 -17.94 17.38 -11.49
N GLY A 259 -18.67 18.05 -12.37
CA GLY A 259 -19.29 17.45 -13.56
C GLY A 259 -18.34 17.15 -14.72
N LEU A 260 -17.08 17.59 -14.67
CA LEU A 260 -16.11 17.33 -15.74
C LEU A 260 -15.52 15.92 -15.67
N ALA A 261 -15.42 15.26 -16.81
CA ALA A 261 -14.63 14.04 -16.93
C ALA A 261 -13.13 14.36 -16.71
N PRO A 262 -12.42 13.58 -15.88
CA PRO A 262 -10.96 13.67 -15.78
C PRO A 262 -10.29 13.45 -17.14
N ALA A 263 -9.18 14.13 -17.38
CA ALA A 263 -8.40 13.94 -18.61
C ALA A 263 -7.79 12.54 -18.64
N ASP A 264 -7.83 11.90 -19.81
CA ASP A 264 -7.04 10.69 -20.07
C ASP A 264 -5.57 11.09 -20.28
N LEU A 265 -4.71 10.72 -19.34
CA LEU A 265 -3.26 10.96 -19.39
C LEU A 265 -2.48 9.78 -19.98
N GLY A 266 -3.16 8.72 -20.40
CA GLY A 266 -2.55 7.46 -20.83
C GLY A 266 -2.01 6.63 -19.67
N ALA A 267 -1.30 5.54 -20.01
CA ALA A 267 -0.74 4.63 -19.02
C ALA A 267 0.33 5.33 -18.16
N PRO A 268 0.48 4.96 -16.86
CA PRO A 268 1.54 5.48 -16.01
C PRO A 268 2.91 5.30 -16.66
N ILE A 269 3.76 6.34 -16.58
CA ILE A 269 5.14 6.27 -17.07
C ILE A 269 5.88 5.21 -16.24
N GLN A 270 6.24 4.10 -16.87
CA GLN A 270 7.06 3.08 -16.23
C GLN A 270 8.50 3.59 -16.19
N VAL A 271 8.96 3.92 -14.98
CA VAL A 271 10.35 4.27 -14.73
C VAL A 271 11.16 2.98 -14.78
N GLN A 272 12.10 2.90 -15.72
CA GLN A 272 13.07 1.80 -15.80
C GLN A 272 14.21 2.02 -14.82
#